data_AF-A0A538AYU6-F1
#
_entry.id   AF-A0A538AYU6-F1
#
_cell.length_a   1.000
_cell.length_b   1.000
_cell.length_c   1.000
_cell.angle_alpha   90.00
_cell.angle_beta   90.00
_cell.angle_gamma   90.00
#
_symmetry.space_group_name_H-M   'P 1'
#
loop_
_entity.id
_entity.type
_entity.pdbx_description
1 polymer ?
#
loop_
_entity_poly.entity_id
_entity_poly.type
_entity_poly.pdbx_seq_one_letter_code
_entity_poly.pdbx_strand_id
1 'polypeptide(L)'
;MTESDAVIDLRETHFISPDHARLARAVRASIRSQVVDLLDRHGLLNRKDVQRCPSCGDKVIVLEQPGTYVYDPANDRRICSACGAERDLLVILDPVVDIGGEGGG
;
A
#
# COMPACT_ATOMS: atom_id res chain seq x y z
N MET A 1 34.05 -32.27 15.94
CA MET A 1 33.57 -32.74 14.61
C MET A 1 32.06 -32.88 14.77
N THR A 2 31.33 -31.82 14.41
CA THR A 2 30.49 -31.65 13.18
C THR A 2 29.09 -32.21 13.47
N GLU A 3 27.98 -31.48 13.35
CA GLU A 3 27.62 -30.29 12.56
C GLU A 3 26.63 -29.42 13.36
N SER A 4 26.98 -28.15 13.56
CA SER A 4 25.99 -27.06 13.44
C SER A 4 25.70 -26.94 11.96
N ASP A 5 24.43 -27.08 11.56
CA ASP A 5 23.85 -26.33 10.43
C ASP A 5 22.36 -26.70 10.29
N ALA A 6 21.55 -26.13 11.19
CA ALA A 6 20.19 -25.76 10.83
C ALA A 6 20.18 -24.24 10.64
N VAL A 7 20.82 -23.77 9.56
CA VAL A 7 20.57 -22.42 9.05
C VAL A 7 19.15 -22.46 8.51
N ILE A 8 18.18 -22.14 9.37
CA ILE A 8 16.84 -21.81 8.89
C ILE A 8 17.01 -20.49 8.15
N ASP A 9 17.23 -20.56 6.84
CA ASP A 9 17.13 -19.42 5.94
C ASP A 9 15.64 -19.02 5.88
N LEU A 10 15.20 -18.32 6.92
CA LEU A 10 13.99 -17.50 6.94
C LEU A 10 14.23 -16.31 6.01
N ARG A 11 14.37 -16.57 4.71
CA ARG A 11 13.78 -15.67 3.74
C ARG A 11 12.30 -15.67 4.07
N GLU A 12 11.88 -14.72 4.90
CA GLU A 12 10.48 -14.43 5.21
C GLU A 12 9.73 -14.21 3.90
N THR A 13 9.29 -15.31 3.29
CA THR A 13 8.23 -15.27 2.31
C THR A 13 6.97 -14.92 3.07
N HIS A 14 6.79 -13.62 3.29
CA HIS A 14 5.52 -13.01 3.69
C HIS A 14 4.45 -13.51 2.71
N PHE A 15 3.70 -14.52 3.15
CA PHE A 15 2.69 -15.15 2.32
C PHE A 15 1.37 -14.42 2.56
N ILE A 16 1.15 -13.37 1.78
CA ILE A 16 -0.14 -12.69 1.78
C ILE A 16 -1.19 -13.68 1.29
N SER A 17 -2.17 -13.99 2.14
CA SER A 17 -3.32 -14.81 1.76
C SER A 17 -3.96 -14.30 0.46
N PRO A 18 -4.26 -15.17 -0.52
CA PRO A 18 -4.91 -14.76 -1.76
C PRO A 18 -6.21 -13.99 -1.55
N ASP A 19 -6.94 -14.28 -0.48
CA ASP A 19 -8.17 -13.58 -0.11
C ASP A 19 -7.90 -12.18 0.43
N HIS A 20 -6.86 -12.01 1.25
CA HIS A 20 -6.43 -10.69 1.71
C HIS A 20 -5.96 -9.83 0.52
N ALA A 21 -5.20 -10.42 -0.41
CA ALA A 21 -4.79 -9.75 -1.63
C ALA A 21 -5.98 -9.36 -2.53
N ARG A 22 -7.01 -10.20 -2.62
CA ARG A 22 -8.26 -9.88 -3.33
C ARG A 22 -9.01 -8.73 -2.67
N LEU A 23 -9.15 -8.76 -1.35
CA LEU A 23 -9.81 -7.71 -0.59
C LEU A 23 -9.08 -6.37 -0.72
N ALA A 24 -7.75 -6.36 -0.60
CA ALA A 24 -6.92 -5.16 -0.78
C ALA A 24 -7.08 -4.55 -2.18
N ARG A 25 -7.09 -5.38 -3.23
CA ARG A 25 -7.36 -4.93 -4.60
C ARG A 25 -8.77 -4.36 -4.76
N ALA A 26 -9.77 -4.95 -4.10
CA ALA A 26 -11.14 -4.43 -4.14
C ALA A 26 -11.27 -3.06 -3.45
N VAL A 27 -10.62 -2.88 -2.30
CA VAL A 27 -10.55 -1.59 -1.60
C VAL A 27 -9.84 -0.54 -2.45
N ARG A 28 -8.71 -0.90 -3.07
CA ARG A 28 -8.02 -0.02 -4.03
C ARG A 28 -8.93 0.44 -5.16
N ALA A 29 -9.68 -0.49 -5.78
CA ALA A 29 -10.59 -0.16 -6.86
C ALA A 29 -11.72 0.78 -6.40
N SER A 30 -12.28 0.54 -5.22
CA SER A 30 -13.32 1.39 -4.64
C SER A 30 -12.84 2.82 -4.41
N ILE A 31 -11.69 2.99 -3.74
CA ILE A 31 -11.12 4.30 -3.46
C ILE A 31 -10.70 5.01 -4.75
N ARG A 32 -10.15 4.28 -5.72
CA ARG A 32 -9.84 4.83 -7.05
C ARG A 32 -11.08 5.43 -7.70
N SER A 33 -12.21 4.73 -7.67
CA SER A 33 -13.48 5.25 -8.21
C SER A 33 -13.89 6.53 -7.50
N GLN A 34 -13.86 6.54 -6.17
CA GLN A 34 -14.26 7.71 -5.37
C GLN A 34 -13.38 8.93 -5.64
N VAL A 35 -12.07 8.74 -5.80
CA VAL A 35 -11.14 9.83 -6.15
C VAL A 35 -11.43 10.34 -7.57
N VAL A 36 -11.63 9.46 -8.55
CA VAL A 36 -11.99 9.86 -9.91
C VAL A 36 -13.30 10.65 -9.93
N ASP A 37 -14.33 10.18 -9.23
CA ASP A 37 -15.62 10.87 -9.13
C ASP A 37 -15.50 12.23 -8.43
N LEU A 38 -14.64 12.34 -7.42
CA LEU A 38 -14.33 13.62 -6.78
C LEU A 38 -13.65 14.57 -7.77
N LEU A 39 -12.62 14.11 -8.47
CA LEU A 39 -11.92 14.93 -9.45
C LEU A 39 -12.83 15.36 -10.61
N ASP A 40 -13.72 14.49 -11.08
CA ASP A 40 -14.65 14.80 -12.16
C ASP A 40 -15.67 15.84 -11.74
N ARG A 41 -16.31 15.66 -10.57
CA ARG A 41 -17.29 16.61 -10.02
C ARG A 41 -16.72 18.01 -9.79
N HIS A 42 -15.41 18.11 -9.57
CA HIS A 42 -14.71 19.39 -9.40
C HIS A 42 -13.99 19.87 -10.67
N GLY A 43 -14.13 19.18 -11.81
CA GLY A 43 -13.52 19.57 -13.09
C GLY A 43 -12.00 19.48 -13.12
N LEU A 44 -11.41 18.63 -12.28
CA LEU A 44 -9.97 18.56 -12.05
C LEU A 44 -9.25 17.53 -12.90
N LEU A 45 -9.94 16.50 -13.43
CA LEU A 45 -9.32 15.39 -14.17
C LEU A 45 -8.43 15.84 -15.35
N ASN A 46 -8.80 16.94 -15.99
CA ASN A 46 -8.12 17.45 -17.19
C ASN A 46 -7.13 18.57 -16.90
N ARG A 47 -6.93 18.97 -15.63
CA ARG A 47 -5.96 20.01 -15.32
C ARG A 47 -4.52 19.52 -15.60
N LYS A 48 -3.64 20.48 -15.89
CA LYS A 48 -2.24 20.23 -16.22
C LYS A 48 -1.41 19.79 -15.00
N ASP A 49 -1.84 20.16 -13.81
CA ASP A 49 -1.19 19.88 -12.53
C ASP A 49 -1.56 18.53 -11.92
N VAL A 50 -2.47 17.76 -12.55
CA VAL A 50 -2.76 16.39 -12.12
C VAL A 50 -1.56 15.49 -12.42
N GLN A 51 -1.00 14.89 -11.38
CA GLN A 51 0.19 14.05 -11.43
C GLN A 51 -0.16 12.57 -11.54
N ARG A 52 0.78 11.80 -12.09
CA ARG A 52 0.68 10.33 -12.14
C ARG A 52 1.19 9.72 -10.84
N CYS A 53 0.47 8.73 -10.34
CA CYS A 53 0.95 7.90 -9.24
C CYS A 53 2.16 7.09 -9.70
N PRO A 54 3.32 7.16 -8.99
CA PRO A 54 4.51 6.40 -9.37
C PRO A 54 4.36 4.89 -9.10
N SER A 55 3.35 4.47 -8.32
CA SER A 55 3.09 3.05 -8.04
C SER A 55 2.20 2.38 -9.10
N CYS A 56 1.13 3.04 -9.56
CA CYS A 56 0.17 2.44 -10.50
C CYS A 56 0.04 3.15 -11.86
N GLY A 57 0.65 4.33 -12.03
CA GLY A 57 0.58 5.12 -13.26
C GLY A 57 -0.71 5.94 -13.45
N ASP A 58 -1.72 5.77 -12.59
CA ASP A 58 -2.98 6.52 -12.65
C ASP A 58 -2.74 8.03 -12.49
N LYS A 59 -3.36 8.85 -13.35
CA LYS A 59 -3.27 10.31 -13.32
C LYS A 59 -4.39 10.89 -12.44
N VAL A 60 -4.21 10.82 -11.12
CA VAL A 60 -5.25 11.17 -10.13
C VAL A 60 -4.73 11.98 -8.94
N ILE A 61 -3.44 12.33 -8.88
CA ILE A 61 -2.88 13.07 -7.75
C ILE A 61 -3.01 14.58 -8.02
N VAL A 62 -3.67 15.30 -7.12
CA VAL A 62 -3.78 16.77 -7.18
C VAL A 62 -3.34 17.33 -5.82
N LEU A 63 -2.19 17.98 -5.77
CA LEU A 63 -1.58 18.38 -4.49
C LEU A 63 -2.42 19.36 -3.68
N GLU A 64 -3.20 20.19 -4.36
CA GLU A 64 -4.14 21.15 -3.76
C GLU A 64 -5.43 20.50 -3.25
N GLN A 65 -5.68 19.23 -3.59
CA GLN A 65 -6.87 18.50 -3.17
C GLN A 65 -6.50 17.40 -2.17
N PRO A 66 -6.76 17.61 -0.87
CA PRO A 66 -6.55 16.58 0.13
C PRO A 66 -7.39 15.34 -0.20
N GLY A 67 -6.84 14.15 0.06
CA GLY A 67 -7.52 12.88 -0.24
C GLY A 67 -7.21 12.30 -1.62
N THR A 68 -6.44 12.97 -2.48
CA THR A 68 -5.96 12.39 -3.76
C THR A 68 -4.63 11.64 -3.65
N TYR A 69 -3.86 11.90 -2.59
CA TYR A 69 -2.58 11.25 -2.34
C TYR A 69 -2.34 10.96 -0.85
N VAL A 70 -1.40 10.05 -0.61
CA VAL A 70 -0.76 9.81 0.69
C VAL A 70 0.76 9.77 0.49
N TYR A 71 1.50 9.87 1.60
CA TYR A 71 2.95 9.69 1.57
C TYR A 71 3.33 8.22 1.77
N ASP A 72 4.29 7.75 0.98
CA ASP A 72 4.86 6.42 1.03
C ASP A 72 6.22 6.44 1.70
N PRO A 73 6.31 6.16 3.02
CA PRO A 73 7.55 6.26 3.75
C PRO A 73 8.58 5.23 3.30
N ALA A 74 8.15 4.07 2.77
CA ALA A 74 9.05 3.03 2.27
C ALA A 74 9.87 3.47 1.06
N ASN A 75 9.37 4.42 0.27
CA ASN A 75 9.99 4.88 -0.97
C ASN A 75 10.20 6.41 -1.01
N ASP A 76 10.06 7.10 0.12
CA ASP A 76 10.16 8.57 0.27
C ASP A 76 9.46 9.35 -0.86
N ARG A 77 8.21 9.01 -1.16
CA ARG A 77 7.47 9.61 -2.28
C ARG A 77 5.97 9.67 -2.04
N ARG A 78 5.26 10.50 -2.81
CA ARG A 78 3.79 10.52 -2.79
C ARG A 78 3.21 9.47 -3.73
N ILE A 79 2.18 8.76 -3.27
CA ILE A 79 1.40 7.81 -4.07
C ILE A 79 -0.08 8.20 -4.01
N CYS A 80 -0.89 7.72 -4.95
CA CYS A 80 -2.33 8.00 -4.90
C CYS A 80 -2.97 7.31 -3.69
N SER A 81 -4.06 7.89 -3.19
CA SER A 81 -4.77 7.36 -2.01
C SER A 81 -5.26 5.93 -2.18
N ALA A 82 -5.56 5.51 -3.42
CA ALA A 82 -5.96 4.14 -3.72
C ALA A 82 -4.83 3.12 -3.49
N CYS A 83 -3.61 3.44 -3.92
CA CYS A 83 -2.44 2.60 -3.62
C CYS A 83 -2.07 2.64 -2.13
N GLY A 84 -2.22 3.80 -1.50
CA GLY A 84 -2.05 3.96 -0.05
C GLY A 84 -2.97 3.03 0.74
N ALA A 85 -4.26 3.05 0.42
CA ALA A 85 -5.23 2.21 1.11
C ALA A 85 -5.05 0.71 0.85
N GLU A 86 -4.60 0.30 -0.35
CA GLU A 86 -4.21 -1.09 -0.61
C GLU A 86 -3.09 -1.54 0.34
N ARG A 87 -2.03 -0.73 0.43
CA ARG A 87 -0.89 -0.98 1.29
C ARG A 87 -1.30 -1.04 2.76
N ASP A 88 -2.04 -0.02 3.22
CA ASP A 88 -2.44 0.09 4.62
C ASP A 88 -3.36 -1.09 5.01
N LEU A 89 -4.25 -1.51 4.11
CA LEU A 89 -5.08 -2.69 4.36
C LEU A 89 -4.26 -3.99 4.40
N LEU A 90 -3.27 -4.15 3.52
CA LEU A 90 -2.40 -5.33 3.56
C LEU A 90 -1.63 -5.42 4.89
N VAL A 91 -1.17 -4.29 5.43
CA VAL A 91 -0.53 -4.24 6.75
C VAL A 91 -1.52 -4.60 7.87
N ILE A 92 -2.80 -4.21 7.75
CA ILE A 92 -3.83 -4.55 8.75
C ILE A 92 -4.21 -6.04 8.69
N LEU A 93 -4.37 -6.58 7.49
CA LEU A 93 -4.82 -7.96 7.27
C LEU A 93 -3.72 -9.00 7.50
N ASP A 94 -2.47 -8.59 7.36
CA ASP A 94 -1.29 -9.41 7.56
C ASP A 94 -0.22 -8.57 8.27
N PRO A 95 -0.44 -8.25 9.56
CA PRO A 95 0.53 -7.48 10.31
C PRO A 95 1.81 -8.30 10.38
N VAL A 96 2.93 -7.70 9.99
CA VAL A 96 4.26 -8.23 10.27
C VAL A 96 4.44 -8.18 11.79
N VAL A 97 3.92 -9.18 12.50
CA VAL A 97 4.18 -9.35 13.92
C VAL A 97 5.53 -10.03 14.01
N ASP A 98 6.56 -9.23 14.26
CA ASP A 98 7.85 -9.72 14.72
C ASP A 98 7.62 -10.34 16.11
N ILE A 99 7.36 -11.64 16.17
CA ILE A 99 7.34 -12.39 17.44
C ILE A 99 8.80 -12.73 17.79
N GLY A 100 9.61 -11.68 17.99
CA GLY A 100 10.91 -11.73 18.63
C GLY A 100 10.73 -11.46 20.11
N GLY A 101 10.66 -12.52 20.91
CA GLY A 101 10.36 -12.44 22.35
C GLY A 101 11.49 -11.89 23.21
N GLU A 102 11.17 -11.65 24.48
CA GLU A 102 12.10 -11.80 25.61
C GLU A 102 11.34 -11.89 26.95
N GLY A 103 11.66 -12.94 27.75
CA GLY A 103 11.76 -12.82 29.21
C GLY A 103 10.71 -13.52 30.10
N GLY A 104 11.14 -14.58 30.80
CA GLY A 104 10.69 -14.84 32.18
C GLY A 104 10.36 -16.30 32.54
N GLY A 105 11.37 -17.06 32.99
CA GLY A 105 11.21 -18.37 33.63
C GLY A 105 12.53 -19.09 33.84
#